data_AF-A0A916HA88-F1
#
_entry.id   AF-A0A916HA88-F1
#
_cell.length_a   1.000
_cell.length_b   1.000
_cell.length_c   1.000
_cell.angle_alpha   90.00
_cell.angle_beta   90.00
_cell.angle_gamma   90.00
#
_symmetry.space_group_name_H-M   'P 1'
#
loop_
_entity.id
_entity.type
_entity.pdbx_description
1 polymer ?
#
loop_
_entity_poly.entity_id
_entity_poly.type
_entity_poly.pdbx_seq_one_letter_code
_entity_poly.pdbx_strand_id
1 'polypeptide(L)'
;MDYGMIGQIAKAKFYAEERHRIKFLNFEVSMVGDNNTHTITYDQGKWHCTSSFFQQHGWSSHTVALERILKHMVEDVKYNGKSPAQHSAEISQIEKAQKYTDEPHRVKFGKFTAVFEGDNNTHTVTYDHGKWVCDSNFFKSHGWSSHTVALERILKGMVEGSSPEGVH
;
A
#
# COMPACT_ATOMS: atom_id res chain seq x y z
N MET A 1 -19.21 -21.67 -15.95
CA MET A 1 -18.07 -20.83 -15.52
C MET A 1 -18.09 -19.61 -16.43
N ASP A 2 -18.38 -18.43 -15.89
CA ASP A 2 -18.50 -17.22 -16.71
C ASP A 2 -17.11 -16.76 -17.15
N TYR A 3 -16.86 -16.74 -18.47
CA TYR A 3 -15.59 -16.28 -19.06
C TYR A 3 -15.19 -14.87 -18.57
N GLY A 4 -16.17 -14.03 -18.20
CA GLY A 4 -15.92 -12.71 -17.63
C GLY A 4 -15.19 -12.76 -16.28
N MET A 5 -15.55 -13.69 -15.39
CA MET A 5 -14.92 -13.83 -14.07
C MET A 5 -13.48 -14.34 -14.19
N ILE A 6 -13.24 -15.33 -15.07
CA ILE A 6 -11.89 -15.85 -15.35
C ILE A 6 -10.99 -14.72 -15.88
N GLY A 7 -11.52 -13.92 -16.80
CA GLY A 7 -10.81 -12.75 -17.34
C GLY A 7 -10.41 -11.75 -16.26
N GLN A 8 -11.30 -11.43 -15.32
CA GLN A 8 -10.99 -10.51 -14.22
C GLN A 8 -9.90 -11.03 -13.29
N ILE A 9 -9.91 -12.32 -12.95
CA ILE A 9 -8.87 -12.94 -12.11
C ILE A 9 -7.53 -12.95 -12.84
N ALA A 10 -7.51 -13.27 -14.14
CA ALA A 10 -6.30 -13.23 -14.95
C ALA A 10 -5.72 -11.81 -15.02
N LYS A 11 -6.57 -10.80 -15.31
CA LYS A 11 -6.17 -9.38 -15.30
C LYS A 11 -5.59 -8.96 -13.95
N ALA A 12 -6.23 -9.35 -12.85
CA ALA A 12 -5.76 -9.01 -11.51
C ALA A 12 -4.33 -9.51 -11.25
N LYS A 13 -3.96 -10.68 -11.77
CA LYS A 13 -2.59 -11.21 -11.64
C LYS A 13 -1.59 -10.37 -12.43
N PHE A 14 -1.89 -10.00 -13.67
CA PHE A 14 -1.00 -9.14 -14.47
C PHE A 14 -0.86 -7.75 -13.84
N TYR A 15 -1.97 -7.15 -13.45
CA TYR A 15 -2.05 -5.87 -12.76
C TYR A 15 -1.27 -5.82 -11.44
N ALA A 16 -1.19 -6.93 -10.71
CA ALA A 16 -0.39 -7.01 -9.49
C ALA A 16 1.13 -6.88 -9.76
N GLU A 17 1.59 -7.35 -10.93
CA GLU A 17 2.99 -7.21 -11.38
C GLU A 17 3.25 -5.80 -11.97
N GLU A 18 2.26 -5.20 -12.63
CA GLU A 18 2.32 -3.86 -13.22
C GLU A 18 2.04 -2.74 -12.20
N ARG A 19 2.73 -2.77 -11.06
CA ARG A 19 2.48 -1.87 -9.92
C ARG A 19 2.46 -0.38 -10.26
N HIS A 20 3.20 0.05 -11.29
CA HIS A 20 3.26 1.43 -11.74
C HIS A 20 1.91 2.00 -12.22
N ARG A 21 0.95 1.14 -12.60
CA ARG A 21 -0.43 1.51 -12.97
C ARG A 21 -1.26 2.00 -11.78
N ILE A 22 -0.78 1.79 -10.56
CA ILE A 22 -1.50 2.07 -9.33
C ILE A 22 -0.81 3.26 -8.67
N LYS A 23 -1.58 4.28 -8.27
CA LYS A 23 -1.08 5.38 -7.45
C LYS A 23 -1.98 5.58 -6.24
N PHE A 24 -1.41 5.47 -5.05
CA PHE A 24 -2.12 5.88 -3.84
C PHE A 24 -2.23 7.40 -3.82
N LEU A 25 -3.44 7.90 -3.59
CA LEU A 25 -3.68 9.32 -3.36
C LEU A 25 -3.52 9.63 -1.87
N ASN A 26 -4.09 8.78 -1.02
CA ASN A 26 -3.96 8.86 0.42
C ASN A 26 -4.07 7.48 1.08
N PHE A 27 -3.52 7.35 2.28
CA PHE A 27 -3.76 6.21 3.15
C PHE A 27 -3.48 6.53 4.61
N GLU A 28 -4.04 5.69 5.48
CA GLU A 28 -3.70 5.60 6.89
C GLU A 28 -3.34 4.14 7.22
N VAL A 29 -2.18 3.97 7.82
CA VAL A 29 -1.58 2.66 8.13
C VAL A 29 -1.16 2.63 9.58
N SER A 30 -1.48 1.54 10.26
CA SER A 30 -0.91 1.18 11.55
C SER A 30 0.26 0.21 11.32
N MET A 31 1.42 0.51 11.92
CA MET A 31 2.63 -0.27 11.74
C MET A 31 3.29 -0.61 13.08
N VAL A 32 3.49 -1.89 13.34
CA VAL A 32 4.15 -2.37 14.56
C VAL A 32 5.67 -2.26 14.42
N GLY A 33 6.27 -1.26 15.07
CA GLY A 33 7.72 -1.13 15.20
C GLY A 33 8.30 -2.09 16.23
N ASP A 34 9.59 -1.91 16.58
CA ASP A 34 10.24 -2.78 17.57
C ASP A 34 9.71 -2.54 19.01
N ASN A 35 9.33 -1.29 19.32
CA ASN A 35 8.94 -0.88 20.67
C ASN A 35 7.46 -0.50 20.78
N ASN A 36 6.91 0.11 19.73
CA ASN A 36 5.57 0.70 19.74
C ASN A 36 4.92 0.55 18.37
N THR A 37 3.59 0.67 18.34
CA THR A 37 2.83 0.83 17.10
C THR A 37 2.79 2.30 16.71
N HIS A 38 2.99 2.58 15.43
CA HIS A 38 2.99 3.92 14.87
C HIS A 38 1.97 4.04 13.77
N THR A 39 1.33 5.20 13.69
CA THR A 39 0.43 5.55 12.59
C THR A 39 1.21 6.29 11.53
N ILE A 40 1.07 5.85 10.28
CA ILE A 40 1.65 6.45 9.09
C ILE A 40 0.49 6.98 8.26
N THR A 41 0.56 8.24 7.85
CA THR A 41 -0.36 8.81 6.88
C THR A 41 0.38 9.28 5.66
N TYR A 42 -0.27 9.16 4.52
CA TYR A 42 0.19 9.70 3.25
C TYR A 42 -0.95 10.46 2.60
N ASP A 43 -0.64 11.63 2.06
CA ASP A 43 -1.56 12.44 1.29
C ASP A 43 -0.82 13.16 0.16
N GLN A 44 -1.00 12.67 -1.07
CA GLN A 44 -0.44 13.25 -2.30
C GLN A 44 1.05 13.61 -2.20
N GLY A 45 1.87 12.63 -1.82
CA GLY A 45 3.32 12.77 -1.68
C GLY A 45 3.79 13.36 -0.36
N LYS A 46 2.86 13.72 0.54
CA LYS A 46 3.19 14.15 1.91
C LYS A 46 3.12 12.96 2.84
N TRP A 47 4.28 12.54 3.34
CA TRP A 47 4.40 11.51 4.35
C TRP A 47 4.29 12.10 5.75
N HIS A 48 3.71 11.33 6.68
CA HIS A 48 3.75 11.60 8.11
C HIS A 48 3.81 10.28 8.89
N CYS A 49 4.52 10.28 10.01
CA CYS A 49 4.55 9.15 10.94
C CYS A 49 4.60 9.65 12.38
N THR A 50 3.87 9.00 13.29
CA THR A 50 3.83 9.40 14.72
C THR A 50 5.10 9.07 15.50
N SER A 51 6.10 8.43 14.89
CA SER A 51 7.38 8.15 15.56
C SER A 51 8.18 9.42 15.84
N SER A 52 8.89 9.47 16.96
CA SER A 52 9.72 10.61 17.35
C SER A 52 10.81 10.93 16.32
N PHE A 53 11.40 9.90 15.71
CA PHE A 53 12.41 10.07 14.66
C PHE A 53 11.84 10.82 13.45
N PHE A 54 10.62 10.47 13.01
CA PHE A 54 9.95 11.20 11.93
C PHE A 54 9.71 12.67 12.30
N GLN A 55 9.23 12.94 13.52
CA GLN A 55 8.96 14.32 13.95
C GLN A 55 10.22 15.20 13.94
N GLN A 56 11.39 14.62 14.16
CA GLN A 56 12.66 15.33 14.15
C GLN A 56 13.28 15.42 12.75
N HIS A 57 13.13 14.38 11.93
CA HIS A 57 13.91 14.21 10.70
C HIS A 57 13.08 14.24 9.41
N GLY A 58 11.75 14.27 9.46
CA GLY A 58 10.87 14.24 8.28
C GLY A 58 10.83 12.90 7.53
N TRP A 59 11.52 11.87 8.03
CA TRP A 59 11.50 10.51 7.53
C TRP A 59 11.74 9.53 8.69
N SER A 60 11.43 8.25 8.52
CA SER A 60 11.75 7.21 9.51
C SER A 60 11.81 5.83 8.85
N SER A 61 12.28 4.82 9.59
CA SER A 61 12.22 3.41 9.18
C SER A 61 10.83 2.98 8.70
N HIS A 62 9.77 3.46 9.34
CA HIS A 62 8.38 3.15 8.97
C HIS A 62 7.99 3.68 7.59
N THR A 63 8.27 4.96 7.31
CA THR A 63 7.93 5.57 6.01
C THR A 63 8.77 4.97 4.89
N VAL A 64 10.06 4.70 5.15
CA VAL A 64 10.96 4.08 4.16
C VAL A 64 10.57 2.62 3.89
N ALA A 65 10.19 1.86 4.92
CA ALA A 65 9.67 0.50 4.71
C ALA A 65 8.39 0.51 3.88
N LEU A 66 7.45 1.40 4.18
CA LEU A 66 6.19 1.47 3.47
C LEU A 66 6.37 1.97 2.01
N GLU A 67 7.29 2.90 1.76
CA GLU A 67 7.71 3.29 0.41
C GLU A 67 8.26 2.08 -0.38
N ARG A 68 9.16 1.28 0.23
CA ARG A 68 9.70 0.06 -0.39
C ARG A 68 8.63 -0.97 -0.68
N ILE A 69 7.73 -1.21 0.28
CA ILE A 69 6.58 -2.09 0.09
C ILE A 69 5.74 -1.58 -1.06
N LEU A 70 5.46 -0.28 -1.14
CA LEU A 70 4.60 0.34 -2.15
C LEU A 70 5.36 0.85 -3.39
N LYS A 71 6.54 0.28 -3.68
CA LYS A 71 7.42 0.73 -4.77
C LYS A 71 6.65 1.00 -6.06
N HIS A 72 6.90 2.18 -6.65
CA HIS A 72 6.25 2.73 -7.84
C HIS A 72 4.79 3.16 -7.69
N MET A 73 4.18 3.05 -6.51
CA MET A 73 2.78 3.43 -6.27
C MET A 73 2.60 4.69 -5.41
N VAL A 74 3.70 5.24 -4.90
CA VAL A 74 3.75 6.42 -4.02
C VAL A 74 4.92 7.31 -4.45
N GLU A 75 4.92 8.57 -4.02
CA GLU A 75 6.09 9.43 -4.11
C GLU A 75 7.15 9.02 -3.07
N ASP A 76 8.42 9.15 -3.45
CA ASP A 76 9.55 8.77 -2.60
C ASP A 76 9.60 9.61 -1.31
N VAL A 77 10.06 8.99 -0.21
CA VAL A 77 10.31 9.70 1.04
C VAL A 77 11.52 10.61 0.86
N LYS A 78 11.34 11.88 1.20
CA LYS A 78 12.42 12.87 1.14
C LYS A 78 13.29 12.77 2.38
N TYR A 79 14.54 12.37 2.19
CA TYR A 79 15.59 12.57 3.19
C TYR A 79 15.97 14.05 3.19
N ASN A 80 16.05 14.70 4.35
CA ASN A 80 16.28 16.15 4.49
C ASN A 80 17.69 16.62 4.05
N GLY A 81 18.12 16.28 2.83
CA GLY A 81 19.36 16.74 2.21
C GLY A 81 20.64 16.07 2.74
N LYS A 82 20.54 15.08 3.63
CA LYS A 82 21.69 14.32 4.16
C LYS A 82 21.56 12.85 3.78
N SER A 83 22.64 12.28 3.26
CA SER A 83 22.71 10.84 2.97
C SER A 83 22.52 10.05 4.28
N PRO A 84 21.58 9.09 4.35
CA PRO A 84 21.31 8.29 5.56
C PRO A 84 22.50 7.44 6.04
N ALA A 85 23.57 7.34 5.27
CA ALA A 85 24.69 6.44 5.56
C ALA A 85 25.85 7.09 6.34
N GLN A 86 25.64 8.27 6.93
CA GLN A 86 26.74 9.04 7.57
C GLN A 86 26.77 8.96 9.09
N HIS A 87 25.64 8.70 9.78
CA HIS A 87 25.63 8.51 11.23
C HIS A 87 24.81 7.28 11.66
N SER A 88 25.11 6.77 12.85
CA SER A 88 24.61 5.49 13.37
C SER A 88 23.08 5.45 13.53
N ALA A 89 22.45 6.59 13.82
CA ALA A 89 20.99 6.65 13.99
C ALA A 89 20.26 6.43 12.66
N GLU A 90 20.72 7.07 11.58
CA GLU A 90 20.17 6.93 10.24
C GLU A 90 20.43 5.52 9.67
N ILE A 91 21.61 4.94 9.90
CA ILE A 91 21.92 3.54 9.55
C ILE A 91 20.90 2.61 10.21
N SER A 92 20.67 2.77 11.52
CA SER A 92 19.69 1.95 12.25
C SER A 92 18.27 2.09 11.68
N GLN A 93 17.86 3.27 11.21
CA GLN A 93 16.56 3.43 10.55
C GLN A 93 16.50 2.69 9.22
N ILE A 94 17.58 2.66 8.44
CA ILE A 94 17.61 1.92 7.17
C ILE A 94 17.58 0.40 7.41
N GLU A 95 18.30 -0.09 8.41
CA GLU A 95 18.26 -1.51 8.81
C GLU A 95 16.86 -1.93 9.27
N LYS A 96 16.23 -1.11 10.12
CA LYS A 96 14.84 -1.32 10.54
C LYS A 96 13.87 -1.26 9.37
N ALA A 97 14.05 -0.32 8.44
CA ALA A 97 13.21 -0.23 7.25
C ALA A 97 13.28 -1.52 6.41
N GLN A 98 14.49 -2.09 6.25
CA GLN A 98 14.68 -3.37 5.57
C GLN A 98 13.94 -4.49 6.32
N LYS A 99 14.18 -4.64 7.62
CA LYS A 99 13.48 -5.63 8.46
C LYS A 99 11.96 -5.53 8.30
N TYR A 100 11.41 -4.32 8.39
CA TYR A 100 9.96 -4.15 8.33
C TYR A 100 9.38 -4.35 6.91
N THR A 101 10.19 -4.16 5.87
CA THR A 101 9.83 -4.53 4.48
C THR A 101 9.69 -6.05 4.35
N ASP A 102 10.60 -6.79 5.01
CA ASP A 102 10.61 -8.26 5.00
C ASP A 102 9.55 -8.87 5.93
N GLU A 103 8.96 -8.06 6.83
CA GLU A 103 7.92 -8.43 7.78
C GLU A 103 6.58 -7.69 7.52
N PRO A 104 5.95 -7.83 6.34
CA PRO A 104 4.77 -7.03 5.95
C PRO A 104 3.54 -7.26 6.84
N HIS A 105 3.49 -8.35 7.60
CA HIS A 105 2.43 -8.60 8.58
C HIS A 105 2.36 -7.55 9.71
N ARG A 106 3.44 -6.78 9.91
CA ARG A 106 3.48 -5.62 10.83
C ARG A 106 2.65 -4.44 10.36
N VAL A 107 2.33 -4.40 9.07
CA VAL A 107 1.65 -3.28 8.40
C VAL A 107 0.17 -3.62 8.27
N LYS A 108 -0.69 -2.70 8.70
CA LYS A 108 -2.14 -2.81 8.55
C LYS A 108 -2.70 -1.51 7.96
N PHE A 109 -3.30 -1.60 6.79
CA PHE A 109 -4.05 -0.48 6.22
C PHE A 109 -5.38 -0.36 6.95
N GLY A 110 -5.68 0.83 7.46
CA GLY A 110 -7.02 1.17 7.95
C GLY A 110 -7.90 1.63 6.79
N LYS A 111 -7.41 2.60 6.01
CA LYS A 111 -8.11 3.13 4.83
C LYS A 111 -7.15 3.64 3.78
N PHE A 112 -7.59 3.66 2.53
CA PHE A 112 -6.88 4.33 1.44
C PHE A 112 -7.78 4.69 0.26
N THR A 113 -7.30 5.62 -0.55
CA THR A 113 -7.79 5.89 -1.91
C THR A 113 -6.64 5.73 -2.89
N ALA A 114 -6.87 4.98 -3.96
CA ALA A 114 -5.92 4.80 -5.04
C ALA A 114 -6.59 5.01 -6.40
N VAL A 115 -5.83 5.51 -7.37
CA VAL A 115 -6.19 5.49 -8.78
C VAL A 115 -5.49 4.32 -9.46
N PHE A 116 -6.22 3.66 -10.35
CA PHE A 116 -5.81 2.45 -11.03
C PHE A 116 -5.97 2.63 -12.54
N GLU A 117 -4.87 2.64 -13.29
CA GLU A 117 -4.88 2.67 -14.74
C GLU A 117 -5.20 1.27 -15.31
N GLY A 118 -6.48 1.03 -15.62
CA GLY A 118 -6.91 -0.17 -16.34
C GLY A 118 -6.62 -0.08 -17.83
N ASP A 119 -6.96 -1.13 -18.59
CA ASP A 119 -6.65 -1.20 -20.03
C ASP A 119 -7.28 -0.06 -20.85
N ASN A 120 -8.48 0.38 -20.44
CA ASN A 120 -9.29 1.34 -21.20
C ASN A 120 -9.51 2.66 -20.45
N ASN A 121 -9.55 2.60 -19.12
CA ASN A 121 -9.94 3.72 -18.27
C ASN A 121 -9.18 3.67 -16.95
N THR A 122 -9.02 4.84 -16.34
CA THR A 122 -8.58 4.94 -14.94
C THR A 122 -9.78 4.76 -14.01
N HIS A 123 -9.58 3.99 -12.95
CA HIS A 123 -10.58 3.65 -11.95
C HIS A 123 -10.12 4.11 -10.57
N THR A 124 -11.05 4.62 -9.77
CA THR A 124 -10.80 4.89 -8.35
C THR A 124 -11.13 3.64 -7.54
N VAL A 125 -10.20 3.25 -6.68
CA VAL A 125 -10.38 2.19 -5.68
C VAL A 125 -10.25 2.78 -4.29
N THR A 126 -11.23 2.52 -3.43
CA THR A 126 -11.15 2.86 -2.00
C THR A 126 -11.21 1.60 -1.16
N TYR A 127 -10.55 1.67 -0.02
CA TYR A 127 -10.62 0.68 1.04
C TYR A 127 -10.82 1.38 2.37
N ASP A 128 -11.71 0.85 3.20
CA ASP A 128 -11.95 1.32 4.56
C ASP A 128 -12.33 0.13 5.45
N HIS A 129 -11.39 -0.35 6.26
CA HIS A 129 -11.55 -1.45 7.22
C HIS A 129 -12.34 -2.64 6.66
N GLY A 130 -11.77 -3.34 5.67
CA GLY A 130 -12.37 -4.50 5.01
C GLY A 130 -13.40 -4.17 3.93
N LYS A 131 -13.84 -2.92 3.82
CA LYS A 131 -14.79 -2.51 2.77
C LYS A 131 -14.05 -1.99 1.56
N TRP A 132 -14.15 -2.73 0.47
CA TRP A 132 -13.61 -2.35 -0.83
C TRP A 132 -14.68 -1.67 -1.67
N VAL A 133 -14.30 -0.66 -2.45
CA VAL A 133 -15.13 -0.07 -3.50
C VAL A 133 -14.26 0.22 -4.72
N CYS A 134 -14.79 -0.07 -5.90
CA CYS A 134 -14.22 0.39 -7.16
C CYS A 134 -15.33 0.99 -8.03
N ASP A 135 -15.02 2.08 -8.74
CA ASP A 135 -15.99 2.78 -9.60
C ASP A 135 -16.33 2.03 -10.90
N SER A 136 -15.59 0.95 -11.22
CA SER A 136 -15.80 0.14 -12.41
C SER A 136 -17.19 -0.52 -12.44
N ASN A 137 -17.75 -0.69 -13.65
CA ASN A 137 -19.04 -1.35 -13.82
C ASN A 137 -19.03 -2.80 -13.33
N PHE A 138 -17.90 -3.51 -13.50
CA PHE A 138 -17.78 -4.89 -13.05
C PHE A 138 -17.93 -5.00 -11.51
N PHE A 139 -17.29 -4.09 -10.78
CA PHE A 139 -17.43 -4.01 -9.32
C PHE A 139 -18.86 -3.71 -8.89
N LYS A 140 -19.52 -2.73 -9.52
CA LYS A 140 -20.92 -2.38 -9.21
C LYS A 140 -21.87 -3.58 -9.37
N SER A 141 -21.60 -4.47 -10.31
CA SER A 141 -22.43 -5.65 -10.56
C SER A 141 -22.08 -6.85 -9.68
N HIS A 142 -20.82 -7.01 -9.24
CA HIS A 142 -20.35 -8.25 -8.60
C HIS A 142 -19.76 -8.08 -7.20
N GLY A 143 -19.53 -6.85 -6.73
CA GLY A 143 -18.87 -6.56 -5.46
C GLY A 143 -17.36 -6.77 -5.46
N TRP A 144 -16.75 -7.12 -6.60
CA TRP A 144 -15.30 -7.27 -6.78
C TRP A 144 -14.91 -6.93 -8.22
N SER A 145 -13.62 -6.68 -8.46
CA SER A 145 -13.08 -6.46 -9.82
C SER A 145 -11.61 -6.84 -9.89
N SER A 146 -11.03 -6.86 -11.08
CA SER A 146 -9.60 -7.07 -11.26
C SER A 146 -8.75 -6.06 -10.50
N HIS A 147 -9.23 -4.83 -10.31
CA HIS A 147 -8.52 -3.76 -9.58
C HIS A 147 -8.43 -4.06 -8.08
N THR A 148 -9.55 -4.45 -7.45
CA THR A 148 -9.58 -4.76 -6.01
C THR A 148 -8.81 -6.04 -5.72
N VAL A 149 -8.93 -7.06 -6.58
CA VAL A 149 -8.16 -8.31 -6.44
C VAL A 149 -6.67 -8.08 -6.66
N ALA A 150 -6.25 -7.22 -7.59
CA ALA A 150 -4.83 -6.88 -7.78
C ALA A 150 -4.25 -6.19 -6.54
N LEU A 151 -4.95 -5.17 -6.01
CA LEU A 151 -4.54 -4.49 -4.79
C LEU A 151 -4.51 -5.42 -3.58
N GLU A 152 -5.49 -6.31 -3.42
CA GLU A 152 -5.49 -7.33 -2.36
C GLU A 152 -4.29 -8.29 -2.48
N ARG A 153 -3.94 -8.71 -3.71
CA ARG A 153 -2.74 -9.53 -3.95
C ARG A 153 -1.46 -8.79 -3.57
N ILE A 154 -1.33 -7.52 -3.97
CA ILE A 154 -0.18 -6.69 -3.62
C ILE A 154 -0.09 -6.48 -2.10
N LEU A 155 -1.23 -6.25 -1.45
CA LEU A 155 -1.33 -5.94 -0.03
C LEU A 155 -1.60 -7.17 0.84
N LYS A 156 -1.24 -8.36 0.36
CA LYS A 156 -1.56 -9.63 1.04
C LYS A 156 -1.07 -9.61 2.50
N GLY A 157 -1.99 -9.85 3.43
CA GLY A 157 -1.72 -9.83 4.87
C GLY A 157 -1.69 -8.44 5.51
N MET A 158 -1.78 -7.37 4.72
CA MET A 158 -1.83 -5.97 5.19
C MET A 158 -3.23 -5.35 5.14
N VAL A 159 -4.16 -5.96 4.41
CA VAL A 159 -5.57 -5.58 4.30
C VAL A 159 -6.47 -6.77 4.67
N GLU A 160 -7.71 -6.49 5.03
CA GLU A 160 -8.76 -7.50 5.08
C GLU A 160 -9.23 -7.82 3.65
N GLY A 161 -9.44 -9.10 3.35
CA GLY A 161 -9.65 -9.58 1.99
C GLY A 161 -10.97 -9.09 1.37
N SER A 162 -10.98 -8.91 0.04
CA SER A 162 -12.12 -8.43 -0.75
C SER A 162 -12.97 -9.56 -1.37
N SER A 163 -12.43 -10.78 -1.44
CA SER A 163 -12.98 -12.06 -1.94
C SER A 163 -13.63 -12.05 -3.34
N PRO A 164 -13.21 -12.99 -4.21
CA PRO A 164 -13.87 -14.30 -4.25
C PRO A 164 -12.95 -15.52 -4.03
N GLU A 165 -11.63 -15.32 -3.85
CA GLU A 165 -10.69 -16.41 -3.51
C GLU A 165 -10.65 -16.71 -1.99
N GLY A 166 -11.46 -16.00 -1.19
CA GLY A 166 -11.64 -16.22 0.24
C GLY A 166 -13.00 -16.84 0.57
N VAL A 167 -13.35 -17.95 -0.08
CA VAL A 167 -14.41 -18.82 0.42
C VAL A 167 -13.87 -19.53 1.67
N HIS A 168 -14.41 -19.15 2.82
CA HIS A 168 -14.69 -20.13 3.86
C HIS A 168 -16.01 -20.83 3.51
#